data_AF-G9Y7M1-F1
#
_entry.id   AF-G9Y7M1-F1
#
_cell.length_a   1.000
_cell.length_b   1.000
_cell.length_c   1.000
_cell.angle_alpha   90.00
_cell.angle_beta   90.00
_cell.angle_gamma   90.00
#
_symmetry.space_group_name_H-M   'P 1'
#
loop_
_entity.id
_entity.type
_entity.pdbx_description
1 polymer ?
#
loop_
_entity_poly.entity_id
_entity_poly.type
_entity_poly.pdbx_seq_one_letter_code
_entity_poly.pdbx_strand_id
1 'polypeptide(L)'
;MKKYYLLSVLPAALLVGCVSAPKGFVRLDDHAADQAVIYRYDPEKVDKAAMDADALSYCKENGFDQATQIPPLASSIPTLKRMAYTCSYAVKK
;
A
#
# COMPACT_ATOMS: atom_id res chain seq x y z
N MET A 1 4.75 -44.39 -38.80
CA MET A 1 5.61 -43.57 -37.92
C MET A 1 4.71 -42.63 -37.13
N LYS A 2 4.51 -42.87 -35.83
CA LYS A 2 3.60 -42.10 -34.97
C LYS A 2 4.28 -40.78 -34.55
N LYS A 3 3.68 -39.63 -34.90
CA LYS A 3 4.11 -38.30 -34.45
C LYS A 3 3.49 -38.03 -33.07
N TYR A 4 4.32 -38.00 -32.04
CA TYR A 4 3.90 -37.59 -30.69
C TYR A 4 3.98 -36.07 -30.60
N TYR A 5 2.83 -35.40 -30.54
CA TYR A 5 2.74 -33.99 -30.20
C TYR A 5 3.07 -33.81 -28.72
N LEU A 6 4.27 -33.32 -28.42
CA LEU A 6 4.63 -32.87 -27.08
C LEU A 6 4.04 -31.47 -26.88
N LEU A 7 2.85 -31.42 -26.30
CA LEU A 7 2.29 -30.20 -25.70
C LEU A 7 2.99 -30.00 -24.36
N SER A 8 4.02 -29.14 -24.35
CA SER A 8 4.67 -28.68 -23.13
C SER A 8 3.72 -27.73 -22.39
N VAL A 9 3.12 -28.21 -21.30
CA VAL A 9 2.43 -27.37 -20.31
C VAL A 9 3.48 -26.54 -19.56
N LEU A 10 3.50 -25.22 -19.80
CA LEU A 10 4.27 -24.27 -19.00
C LEU A 10 3.53 -24.07 -17.66
N PRO A 11 4.12 -24.36 -16.50
CA PRO A 11 3.49 -24.01 -15.24
C PRO A 11 3.53 -22.49 -15.07
N ALA A 12 2.36 -21.88 -14.88
CA ALA A 12 2.25 -20.47 -14.51
C ALA A 12 2.83 -20.29 -13.10
N ALA A 13 4.10 -19.92 -13.02
CA ALA A 13 4.72 -19.50 -11.77
C ALA A 13 4.04 -18.20 -11.32
N LEU A 14 3.12 -18.31 -10.37
CA LEU A 14 2.57 -17.17 -9.65
C LEU A 14 3.72 -16.49 -8.90
N LEU A 15 4.14 -15.32 -9.38
CA LEU A 15 5.10 -14.46 -8.71
C LEU A 15 4.47 -13.93 -7.41
N VAL A 16 4.56 -14.69 -6.33
CA VAL A 16 4.34 -14.16 -4.98
C VAL A 16 5.58 -13.33 -4.63
N GLY A 17 5.54 -12.05 -4.98
CA GLY A 17 6.54 -11.10 -4.52
C GLY A 17 6.42 -10.97 -3.00
N CYS A 18 7.40 -11.48 -2.26
CA CYS A 18 7.62 -11.04 -0.88
C CYS A 18 7.99 -9.56 -0.94
N VAL A 19 6.99 -8.67 -0.79
CA VAL A 19 7.21 -7.23 -0.67
C VAL A 19 7.97 -7.01 0.64
N SER A 20 9.28 -6.77 0.54
CA SER A 20 10.04 -6.29 1.68
C SER A 20 9.63 -4.84 1.94
N ALA A 21 9.29 -4.54 3.19
CA ALA A 21 8.94 -3.21 3.66
C ALA A 21 10.11 -2.64 4.46
N PRO A 22 11.17 -2.11 3.81
CA PRO A 22 12.38 -1.68 4.51
C PRO A 22 12.14 -0.53 5.50
N LYS A 23 11.02 0.18 5.37
CA LYS A 23 10.56 1.24 6.29
C LYS A 23 9.45 0.79 7.25
N GLY A 24 9.16 -0.51 7.30
CA GLY A 24 8.18 -1.11 8.21
C GLY A 24 6.71 -0.87 7.84
N PHE A 25 6.42 -0.32 6.65
CA PHE A 25 5.06 -0.12 6.15
C PHE A 25 4.93 -0.44 4.65
N VAL A 26 3.71 -0.72 4.21
CA VAL A 26 3.32 -0.88 2.80
C VAL A 26 2.02 -0.12 2.55
N ARG A 27 1.88 0.46 1.35
CA ARG A 27 0.60 0.98 0.85
C ARG A 27 -0.34 -0.19 0.56
N LEU A 28 -1.63 -0.04 0.82
CA LEU A 28 -2.68 -0.95 0.42
C LEU A 28 -3.44 -0.33 -0.74
N ASP A 29 -3.55 -1.05 -1.87
CA ASP A 29 -4.31 -0.63 -3.07
C ASP A 29 -5.83 -0.66 -2.88
N ASP A 30 -6.31 -0.58 -1.64
CA ASP A 30 -7.70 -0.87 -1.28
C ASP A 30 -8.67 0.31 -1.50
N HIS A 31 -8.23 1.45 -2.08
CA HIS A 31 -9.10 2.62 -2.28
C HIS A 31 -9.18 3.08 -3.73
N ALA A 32 -10.39 2.97 -4.28
CA ALA A 32 -10.76 3.40 -5.63
C ALA A 32 -10.95 4.93 -5.75
N ALA A 33 -10.75 5.68 -4.67
CA ALA A 33 -10.83 7.12 -4.64
C ALA A 33 -9.48 7.69 -4.22
N ASP A 34 -8.86 8.47 -5.10
CA ASP A 34 -7.55 9.14 -4.93
C ASP A 34 -7.49 10.14 -3.76
N GLN A 35 -8.54 10.16 -2.93
CA GLN A 35 -8.74 11.03 -1.76
C GLN A 35 -8.25 10.39 -0.46
N ALA A 36 -7.75 9.15 -0.47
CA ALA A 36 -7.14 8.55 0.71
C ALA A 36 -6.15 7.44 0.36
N VAL A 37 -5.14 7.31 1.22
CA VAL A 37 -4.18 6.20 1.19
C VAL A 37 -4.23 5.43 2.50
N ILE A 38 -4.19 4.10 2.41
CA ILE A 38 -4.16 3.22 3.57
C ILE A 38 -2.82 2.50 3.62
N TYR A 39 -2.24 2.46 4.81
CA TYR A 39 -1.02 1.73 5.10
C TYR A 39 -1.29 0.53 5.98
N ARG A 40 -0.50 -0.51 5.79
CA ARG A 40 -0.29 -1.57 6.78
C ARG A 40 1.14 -1.47 7.28
N TYR A 41 1.33 -1.55 8.59
CA TYR A 41 2.65 -1.39 9.19
C TYR A 41 2.86 -2.26 10.42
N ASP A 42 4.13 -2.61 10.67
CA ASP A 42 4.59 -3.24 11.91
C ASP A 42 4.86 -2.12 12.94
N PRO A 43 4.13 -2.06 14.07
CA PRO A 43 4.28 -0.97 15.03
C PRO A 43 5.66 -0.89 15.69
N GLU A 44 6.45 -1.97 15.68
CA GLU A 44 7.80 -1.99 16.27
C GLU A 44 8.89 -1.56 15.27
N LYS A 45 8.59 -1.59 13.97
CA LYS A 45 9.58 -1.34 12.89
C LYS A 45 9.23 -0.14 12.02
N VAL A 46 8.04 0.43 12.16
CA VAL A 46 7.58 1.53 11.31
C VAL A 46 8.38 2.80 11.52
N ASP A 47 8.92 3.33 10.42
CA ASP A 47 9.37 4.71 10.36
C ASP A 47 8.15 5.62 10.10
N LYS A 48 7.57 6.17 11.18
CA LYS A 48 6.35 6.98 11.09
C LYS A 48 6.55 8.25 10.27
N ALA A 49 7.72 8.89 10.39
CA ALA A 49 8.02 10.11 9.63
C ALA A 49 8.11 9.81 8.13
N ALA A 50 8.72 8.67 7.75
CA ALA A 50 8.71 8.22 6.37
C ALA A 50 7.29 7.91 5.86
N MET A 51 6.43 7.31 6.70
CA MET A 51 5.04 7.03 6.34
C MET A 51 4.21 8.30 6.15
N ASP A 52 4.38 9.31 7.02
CA ASP A 52 3.71 10.61 6.90
C ASP A 52 4.16 11.37 5.63
N ALA A 53 5.46 11.33 5.34
CA ALA A 53 6.02 11.94 4.13
C ALA A 53 5.54 11.23 2.86
N ASP A 54 5.45 9.91 2.89
CA ASP A 54 4.92 9.09 1.80
C ASP A 54 3.44 9.42 1.53
N ALA A 55 2.64 9.56 2.58
CA ALA A 55 1.23 9.94 2.47
C ALA A 55 1.07 11.34 1.85
N LEU A 56 1.90 12.30 2.25
CA LEU A 56 1.90 13.64 1.65
C LEU A 56 2.32 13.60 0.17
N SER A 57 3.31 12.78 -0.19
CA SER A 57 3.71 12.60 -1.60
C SER A 57 2.56 12.03 -2.42
N TYR A 58 1.91 10.97 -1.92
CA TYR A 58 0.74 10.38 -2.55
C TYR A 58 -0.36 11.42 -2.78
N CYS A 59 -0.70 12.23 -1.77
CA CYS A 59 -1.73 13.27 -1.93
C CYS A 59 -1.32 14.32 -2.98
N LYS A 60 -0.05 14.73 -3.02
CA LYS A 60 0.48 15.67 -4.02
C LYS A 60 0.45 15.13 -5.44
N GLU A 61 0.82 13.87 -5.61
CA GLU A 61 0.74 13.16 -6.90
C GLU A 61 -0.70 13.12 -7.44
N ASN A 62 -1.68 13.08 -6.53
CA ASN A 62 -3.11 13.08 -6.84
C ASN A 62 -3.75 14.50 -6.83
N GLY A 63 -2.93 15.56 -6.80
CA GLY A 63 -3.40 16.94 -6.95
C GLY A 63 -3.91 17.61 -5.67
N PHE A 64 -3.67 17.04 -4.50
CA PHE A 64 -3.94 17.63 -3.18
C PHE A 64 -2.66 18.21 -2.56
N ASP A 65 -2.75 19.06 -1.54
CA ASP A 65 -1.57 19.65 -0.88
C ASP A 65 -1.45 19.30 0.61
N GLN A 66 -2.44 18.59 1.15
CA GLN A 66 -2.49 18.14 2.54
C GLN A 66 -2.81 16.65 2.64
N ALA A 67 -2.15 15.98 3.59
CA ALA A 67 -2.47 14.63 4.04
C ALA A 67 -2.80 14.69 5.53
N THR A 68 -3.98 14.21 5.92
CA THR A 68 -4.43 14.21 7.32
C THR A 68 -4.62 12.77 7.79
N GLN A 69 -3.90 12.40 8.84
CA GLN A 69 -4.06 11.09 9.47
C GLN A 69 -5.45 10.97 10.10
N ILE A 70 -6.16 9.88 9.80
CA ILE A 70 -7.44 9.54 10.44
C ILE A 70 -7.24 8.41 11.47
N PRO A 71 -8.20 8.19 12.40
CA PRO A 71 -8.07 7.18 13.43
C PRO A 71 -7.67 5.80 12.87
N PRO A 72 -6.83 5.04 13.59
CA PRO A 72 -6.35 3.73 13.14
C PRO A 72 -7.50 2.80 12.78
N LEU A 73 -7.39 2.15 11.62
CA LEU A 73 -8.39 1.19 11.16
C LEU A 73 -8.18 -0.16 11.85
N ALA A 74 -9.26 -0.92 11.98
CA ALA A 74 -9.19 -2.29 12.46
C ALA A 74 -8.25 -3.13 11.58
N SER A 75 -7.35 -3.86 12.23
CA SER A 75 -6.45 -4.80 11.55
C SER A 75 -6.99 -6.22 11.69
N SER A 76 -7.04 -6.94 10.58
CA SER A 76 -7.31 -8.39 10.57
C SER A 76 -6.09 -9.22 10.95
N ILE A 77 -4.89 -8.62 10.96
CA ILE A 77 -3.63 -9.27 11.33
C ILE A 77 -3.19 -8.73 12.70
N PRO A 78 -3.19 -9.54 13.78
CA PRO A 78 -3.00 -9.05 15.16
C PRO A 78 -1.70 -8.27 15.40
N THR A 79 -0.61 -8.65 14.72
CA THR A 79 0.71 -8.04 14.90
C THR A 79 0.93 -6.80 14.05
N LEU A 80 0.06 -6.54 13.08
CA LEU A 80 0.17 -5.39 12.19
C LEU A 80 -0.96 -4.41 12.47
N LYS A 81 -0.70 -3.13 12.21
CA LYS A 81 -1.71 -2.07 12.32
C LYS A 81 -2.02 -1.50 10.95
N ARG A 82 -3.16 -0.83 10.86
CA ARG A 82 -3.55 -0.04 9.69
C ARG A 82 -3.64 1.43 10.04
N MET A 83 -3.19 2.27 9.14
CA MET A 83 -3.35 3.72 9.20
C MET A 83 -3.96 4.19 7.91
N ALA A 84 -4.81 5.21 7.97
CA ALA A 84 -5.29 5.88 6.77
C ALA A 84 -5.00 7.37 6.85
N TYR A 85 -4.79 7.97 5.68
CA TYR A 85 -4.63 9.40 5.51
C TYR A 85 -5.63 9.86 4.47
N THR A 86 -6.36 10.94 4.76
CA THR A 86 -7.23 11.60 3.80
C THR A 86 -6.47 12.74 3.12
N CYS A 87 -6.57 12.79 1.80
CA CYS A 87 -6.02 13.86 0.99
C CYS A 87 -7.03 15.00 0.87
N SER A 88 -6.58 16.23 1.10
CA SER A 88 -7.42 17.42 1.03
C SER A 88 -6.64 18.63 0.53
N TYR A 89 -7.36 19.69 0.18
CA TYR A 89 -6.77 21.00 -0.08
C TYR A 89 -6.62 21.79 1.22
N ALA A 90 -5.54 22.53 1.35
CA ALA A 90 -5.35 23.50 2.40
C ALA A 90 -6.44 24.56 2.28
N VAL A 91 -7.28 24.66 3.32
CA VAL A 91 -8.24 25.75 3.41
C VAL A 91 -7.42 27.02 3.65
N LYS A 92 -7.35 27.90 2.63
CA LYS A 92 -6.78 29.23 2.82
C LYS A 92 -7.64 29.96 3.84
N LYS A 93 -7.06 30.25 5.01
CA LYS A 93 -7.64 31.15 6.00
C LYS A 93 -7.43 32.59 5.57
#